data_AF-A0A6J8CK25-F1
#
_entry.id   AF-A0A6J8CK25-F1
#
_cell.length_a   1.000
_cell.length_b   1.000
_cell.length_c   1.000
_cell.angle_alpha   90.00
_cell.angle_beta   90.00
_cell.angle_gamma   90.00
#
_symmetry.space_group_name_H-M   'P 1'
#
loop_
_entity.id
_entity.type
_entity.pdbx_description
1 polymer ?
#
loop_
_entity_poly.entity_id
_entity_poly.type
_entity_poly.pdbx_seq_one_letter_code
_entity_poly.pdbx_strand_id
1 'polypeptide(L)'
;MLVLIVNIEKSIWKPCQELVWLGLIWNSLNHSIQVPSQRLVDLITCINQVMDSLPFVSARILAGVTGRVISMSPVIGNVTRLMTRNLYRLIESRVSWDYSFILRDQEVIGELQFWKHQISALNLKCFSEYKVPSIIVYSDASSFACGAYSCQLDNQIFHKMWTGGEKELSSTWRELKAIELCIDTFQGQLSGKVLKWFTDSQNCVGIVEW
;
A
#
# COMPACT_ATOMS: atom_id res chain seq x y z
N MET A 1 10.62 -31.98 -32.00
CA MET A 1 9.34 -32.42 -31.42
C MET A 1 9.45 -32.22 -29.92
N LEU A 2 8.68 -31.28 -29.33
CA LEU A 2 8.70 -31.04 -27.88
C LEU A 2 7.71 -32.01 -27.23
N VAL A 3 8.20 -32.86 -26.32
CA VAL A 3 7.36 -33.71 -25.48
C VAL A 3 7.13 -32.97 -24.17
N LEU A 4 5.88 -32.58 -23.90
CA LEU A 4 5.49 -31.98 -22.63
C LEU A 4 5.07 -33.09 -21.67
N ILE A 5 5.71 -33.16 -20.50
CA ILE A 5 5.40 -34.11 -19.43
C ILE A 5 4.81 -33.32 -18.25
N VAL A 6 3.67 -33.79 -17.74
CA VAL A 6 2.98 -33.15 -16.62
C VAL A 6 3.68 -33.50 -15.30
N ASN A 7 3.89 -32.50 -14.45
CA ASN A 7 4.33 -32.73 -13.08
C ASN A 7 3.12 -33.12 -12.21
N ILE A 8 3.00 -34.42 -11.90
CA ILE A 8 1.84 -34.97 -11.16
C ILE A 8 1.75 -34.38 -9.75
N GLU A 9 2.88 -34.17 -9.06
CA GLU A 9 2.92 -33.65 -7.68
C GLU A 9 2.41 -32.20 -7.58
N LYS A 10 2.67 -31.39 -8.61
CA LYS A 10 2.24 -29.98 -8.66
C LYS A 10 0.86 -29.79 -9.31
N SER A 11 0.27 -30.85 -9.86
CA SER A 11 -0.97 -30.77 -10.61
C SER A 11 -2.19 -31.00 -9.73
N ILE A 12 -3.19 -30.14 -9.87
CA ILE A 12 -4.50 -30.29 -9.25
C ILE A 12 -5.46 -30.78 -10.32
N TRP A 13 -5.86 -32.05 -10.24
CA TRP A 13 -6.67 -32.71 -11.27
C TRP A 13 -8.18 -32.60 -11.06
N LYS A 14 -8.58 -32.28 -9.83
CA LYS A 14 -9.98 -32.04 -9.48
C LYS A 14 -10.19 -30.54 -9.34
N PRO A 15 -11.20 -29.95 -10.00
CA PRO A 15 -11.52 -28.55 -9.80
C PRO A 15 -11.66 -28.21 -8.32
N CYS A 16 -11.02 -27.13 -7.88
CA CYS A 16 -11.12 -26.60 -6.52
C CYS A 16 -11.34 -25.09 -6.58
N GLN A 17 -11.96 -24.55 -5.53
CA GLN A 17 -12.29 -23.13 -5.44
C GLN A 17 -11.30 -22.35 -4.55
N GLU A 18 -10.35 -23.06 -3.94
CA GLU A 18 -9.24 -22.48 -3.21
C GLU A 18 -7.95 -23.21 -3.59
N LEU A 19 -6.91 -22.47 -3.94
CA LEU A 19 -5.59 -23.03 -4.26
C LEU A 19 -4.47 -22.00 -4.10
N VAL A 20 -3.24 -22.50 -3.92
CA VAL A 20 -2.05 -21.66 -3.95
C VAL A 20 -1.46 -21.66 -5.35
N TRP A 21 -1.36 -20.47 -5.96
CA TRP A 21 -0.74 -20.29 -7.28
C TRP A 21 0.11 -19.04 -7.31
N LEU A 22 1.32 -19.17 -7.86
CA LEU A 22 2.38 -18.15 -7.82
C LEU A 22 2.66 -17.60 -6.39
N GLY A 23 2.50 -18.45 -5.38
CA GLY A 23 2.74 -18.09 -3.98
C GLY A 23 1.66 -17.21 -3.34
N LEU A 24 0.46 -17.17 -3.94
CA LEU A 24 -0.73 -16.48 -3.44
C LEU A 24 -1.89 -17.48 -3.29
N ILE A 25 -2.74 -17.27 -2.30
CA ILE A 25 -3.98 -18.02 -2.11
C ILE A 25 -5.05 -17.37 -2.99
N TRP A 26 -5.58 -18.13 -3.94
CA TRP A 26 -6.72 -17.76 -4.77
C TRP A 26 -7.95 -18.42 -4.19
N ASN A 27 -8.98 -17.64 -3.86
CA ASN A 27 -10.25 -18.13 -3.34
C ASN A 27 -11.40 -17.60 -4.21
N SER A 28 -11.98 -18.47 -5.03
CA SER A 28 -13.08 -18.11 -5.93
C SER A 28 -14.45 -18.14 -5.25
N LEU A 29 -14.58 -18.68 -4.03
CA LEU A 29 -15.82 -18.59 -3.25
C LEU A 29 -16.04 -17.17 -2.73
N ASN A 30 -14.95 -16.53 -2.29
CA ASN A 30 -14.96 -15.19 -1.74
C ASN A 30 -14.52 -14.12 -2.75
N HIS A 31 -14.24 -14.53 -3.99
CA HIS A 31 -13.67 -13.68 -5.03
C HIS A 31 -12.47 -12.87 -4.51
N SER A 32 -11.47 -13.55 -3.93
CA SER A 32 -10.33 -12.89 -3.32
C SER A 32 -8.98 -13.55 -3.58
N ILE A 33 -7.93 -12.76 -3.41
CA ILE A 33 -6.54 -13.22 -3.32
C ILE A 33 -5.98 -12.79 -1.96
N GLN A 34 -5.18 -13.68 -1.36
CA GLN A 34 -4.45 -13.42 -0.13
C GLN A 34 -3.00 -13.90 -0.23
N VAL A 35 -2.12 -13.33 0.56
CA VAL A 35 -0.78 -13.84 0.81
C VAL A 35 -0.88 -14.98 1.85
N PRO A 36 -0.22 -16.13 1.63
CA PRO A 36 -0.15 -17.19 2.63
C PRO A 36 0.40 -16.70 3.98
N SER A 37 -0.22 -17.13 5.08
CA SER A 37 0.15 -16.72 6.44
C SER A 37 1.63 -16.94 6.76
N GLN A 38 2.24 -18.01 6.23
CA GLN A 38 3.67 -18.27 6.41
C GLN A 38 4.54 -17.11 5.93
N ARG A 39 4.22 -16.50 4.78
CA ARG A 39 4.98 -15.36 4.26
C ARG A 39 4.84 -14.11 5.13
N LEU A 40 3.69 -13.94 5.81
CA LEU A 40 3.49 -12.87 6.76
C LEU A 40 4.33 -13.07 8.02
N VAL A 41 4.33 -14.30 8.55
CA VAL A 41 5.17 -14.69 9.69
C VAL A 41 6.65 -14.48 9.37
N ASP A 42 7.10 -14.89 8.19
CA ASP A 42 8.49 -14.72 7.75
C ASP A 42 8.88 -13.23 7.66
N LEU A 43 7.97 -12.36 7.21
CA LEU A 43 8.19 -10.92 7.20
C LEU A 43 8.30 -10.36 8.62
N ILE A 44 7.36 -10.69 9.51
CA ILE A 44 7.34 -10.22 10.89
C ILE A 44 8.60 -10.69 11.63
N THR A 45 9.01 -11.94 11.45
CA THR A 45 10.26 -12.47 12.01
C THR A 45 11.47 -11.70 11.49
N CYS A 46 11.53 -11.41 10.19
CA CYS A 46 12.62 -10.61 9.61
C CYS A 46 12.65 -9.19 10.17
N ILE A 47 11.49 -8.56 10.39
CA ILE A 47 11.41 -7.22 11.01
C ILE A 47 11.87 -7.29 12.46
N ASN A 48 11.46 -8.29 13.24
CA ASN A 48 11.93 -8.46 14.62
C ASN A 48 13.45 -8.62 14.68
N GLN A 49 14.05 -9.40 13.77
CA GLN A 49 15.51 -9.52 13.66
C GLN A 49 16.19 -8.16 13.42
N VAL A 50 15.60 -7.29 12.59
CA VAL A 50 16.09 -5.91 12.41
C VAL A 50 16.02 -5.13 13.72
N MET A 51 14.87 -5.17 14.40
CA MET A 51 14.63 -4.43 15.64
C MET A 51 15.55 -4.89 16.77
N ASP A 52 15.80 -6.20 16.87
CA ASP A 52 16.68 -6.79 17.88
C ASP A 52 18.16 -6.50 17.62
N SER A 53 18.52 -6.20 16.37
CA SER A 53 19.89 -5.85 15.97
C SER A 53 20.21 -4.36 16.10
N LEU A 54 19.25 -3.53 16.53
CA LEU A 54 19.44 -2.09 16.63
C LEU A 54 20.58 -1.72 17.62
N PRO A 55 21.34 -0.64 17.31
CA PRO A 55 21.18 0.25 16.17
C PRO A 55 21.89 -0.23 14.90
N PHE A 56 22.58 -1.38 14.90
CA PHE A 56 23.46 -1.81 13.82
C PHE A 56 22.77 -2.83 12.91
N VAL A 57 22.38 -2.41 11.71
CA VAL A 57 21.62 -3.26 10.79
C VAL A 57 22.30 -3.30 9.43
N SER A 58 22.52 -4.50 8.90
CA SER A 58 23.12 -4.65 7.57
C SER A 58 22.13 -4.32 6.45
N ALA A 59 22.65 -3.80 5.34
CA ALA A 59 21.87 -3.53 4.14
C ALA A 59 21.14 -4.79 3.63
N ARG A 60 21.75 -5.97 3.75
CA ARG A 60 21.16 -7.26 3.37
C ARG A 60 19.88 -7.56 4.15
N ILE A 61 19.85 -7.34 5.46
CA ILE A 61 18.66 -7.65 6.26
C ILE A 61 17.52 -6.69 5.87
N LEU A 62 17.81 -5.39 5.71
CA LEU A 62 16.81 -4.41 5.25
C LEU A 62 16.28 -4.74 3.84
N ALA A 63 17.15 -5.19 2.93
CA ALA A 63 16.76 -5.67 1.62
C ALA A 63 15.86 -6.93 1.70
N GLY A 64 16.12 -7.82 2.66
CA GLY A 64 15.28 -8.98 2.93
C GLY A 64 13.87 -8.59 3.41
N VAL A 65 13.72 -7.51 4.18
CA VAL A 65 12.42 -6.97 4.59
C VAL A 65 11.69 -6.37 3.39
N THR A 66 12.33 -5.42 2.69
CA THR A 66 11.71 -4.71 1.55
C THR A 66 11.33 -5.66 0.42
N GLY A 67 12.19 -6.61 0.06
CA GLY A 67 11.90 -7.61 -0.96
C GLY A 67 10.66 -8.46 -0.63
N ARG A 68 10.50 -8.85 0.65
CA ARG A 68 9.30 -9.56 1.12
C ARG A 68 8.05 -8.71 0.97
N VAL A 69 8.08 -7.45 1.41
CA VAL A 69 6.94 -6.52 1.28
C VAL A 69 6.56 -6.33 -0.19
N ILE A 70 7.51 -6.01 -1.07
CA ILE A 70 7.24 -5.78 -2.50
C ILE A 70 6.70 -7.04 -3.18
N SER A 71 7.20 -8.23 -2.81
CA SER A 71 6.70 -9.49 -3.35
C SER A 71 5.23 -9.79 -3.01
N MET A 72 4.61 -9.02 -2.11
CA MET A 72 3.21 -9.12 -1.71
C MET A 72 2.34 -8.03 -2.36
N SER A 73 2.91 -7.15 -3.19
CA SER A 73 2.18 -6.08 -3.88
C SER A 73 0.99 -6.52 -4.73
N PRO A 74 0.92 -7.74 -5.31
CA PRO A 74 -0.28 -8.15 -6.04
C PRO A 74 -1.54 -8.19 -5.16
N VAL A 75 -1.39 -8.43 -3.85
CA VAL A 75 -2.48 -8.42 -2.86
C VAL A 75 -2.56 -7.06 -2.17
N ILE A 76 -1.42 -6.56 -1.67
CA ILE A 76 -1.37 -5.37 -0.82
C ILE A 76 -1.29 -4.07 -1.62
N GLY A 77 -1.21 -4.10 -2.95
CA GLY A 77 -1.27 -2.87 -3.77
C GLY A 77 -0.13 -1.87 -3.54
N ASN A 78 -0.40 -0.61 -3.89
CA ASN A 78 0.62 0.43 -4.02
C ASN A 78 1.22 0.91 -2.68
N VAL A 79 0.53 0.68 -1.55
CA VAL A 79 1.08 1.00 -0.22
C VAL A 79 2.40 0.27 0.04
N THR A 80 2.62 -0.90 -0.59
CA THR A 80 3.90 -1.62 -0.53
C THR A 80 5.09 -0.78 -0.96
N ARG A 81 4.95 -0.02 -2.05
CA ARG A 81 6.01 0.86 -2.57
C ARG A 81 6.13 2.14 -1.75
N LEU A 82 5.00 2.71 -1.35
CA LEU A 82 4.97 3.94 -0.56
C LEU A 82 5.66 3.74 0.81
N MET A 83 5.25 2.71 1.55
CA MET A 83 5.72 2.43 2.90
C MET A 83 7.03 1.62 2.94
N THR A 84 7.76 1.56 1.82
CA THR A 84 9.15 1.06 1.78
C THR A 84 10.11 2.09 1.20
N ARG A 85 9.65 3.31 0.92
CA ARG A 85 10.44 4.31 0.20
C ARG A 85 11.66 4.74 1.00
N ASN A 86 11.54 4.94 2.30
CA ASN A 86 12.67 5.33 3.14
C ASN A 86 13.63 4.15 3.38
N LEU A 87 13.09 2.94 3.50
CA LEU A 87 13.91 1.72 3.50
C LEU A 87 14.74 1.62 2.22
N TYR A 88 14.14 1.82 1.04
CA TYR A 88 14.87 1.84 -0.23
C TYR A 88 15.91 2.97 -0.29
N ARG A 89 15.55 4.19 0.14
CA ARG A 89 16.49 5.32 0.21
C ARG A 89 17.73 4.96 1.03
N LEU A 90 17.54 4.33 2.18
CA LEU A 90 18.65 3.88 3.03
C LEU A 90 19.44 2.75 2.37
N ILE A 91 18.78 1.73 1.84
CA ILE A 91 19.42 0.60 1.17
C ILE A 91 20.28 1.08 0.00
N GLU A 92 19.81 2.03 -0.82
CA GLU A 92 20.56 2.56 -1.96
C GLU A 92 21.80 3.37 -1.56
N SER A 93 21.89 3.84 -0.31
CA SER A 93 23.11 4.45 0.23
C SER A 93 24.18 3.45 0.70
N ARG A 94 23.95 2.13 0.56
CA ARG A 94 24.89 1.10 1.01
C ARG A 94 26.20 1.12 0.22
N VAL A 95 27.31 0.87 0.92
CA VAL A 95 28.61 0.60 0.27
C VAL A 95 28.71 -0.86 -0.19
N SER A 96 28.15 -1.78 0.59
CA SER A 96 28.07 -3.20 0.28
C SER A 96 26.82 -3.82 0.92
N TRP A 97 26.48 -5.06 0.57
CA TRP A 97 25.34 -5.75 1.20
C TRP A 97 25.56 -6.07 2.68
N ASP A 98 26.82 -6.24 3.08
CA ASP A 98 27.22 -6.50 4.47
C ASP A 98 27.53 -5.22 5.25
N TYR A 99 27.42 -4.05 4.60
CA TYR A 99 27.58 -2.76 5.26
C TYR A 99 26.51 -2.58 6.35
N SER A 100 26.96 -2.24 7.55
CA SER A 100 26.11 -2.03 8.72
C SER A 100 25.78 -0.54 8.89
N PHE A 101 24.51 -0.21 8.79
CA PHE A 101 23.99 1.12 9.07
C PHE A 101 23.81 1.32 10.58
N ILE A 102 24.02 2.54 11.04
CA ILE A 102 23.55 2.99 12.37
C ILE A 102 22.13 3.52 12.18
N LEU A 103 21.14 2.66 12.39
CA LEU A 103 19.73 2.97 12.14
C LEU A 103 19.14 3.82 13.28
N ARG A 104 19.06 5.13 13.05
CA ARG A 104 18.39 6.11 13.94
C ARG A 104 17.27 6.90 13.26
N ASP A 105 17.13 6.69 11.95
CA ASP A 105 16.15 7.38 11.11
C ASP A 105 14.73 6.97 11.51
N GLN A 106 13.97 7.93 12.02
CA GLN A 106 12.61 7.69 12.50
C GLN A 106 11.64 7.33 11.37
N GLU A 107 11.89 7.78 10.13
CA GLU A 107 11.04 7.43 9.00
C GLU A 107 11.20 5.95 8.66
N VAL A 108 12.44 5.45 8.67
CA VAL A 108 12.73 4.03 8.40
C VAL A 108 12.19 3.14 9.53
N ILE A 109 12.37 3.55 10.78
CA ILE A 109 11.81 2.83 11.93
C ILE A 109 10.28 2.82 11.86
N GLY A 110 9.67 3.94 11.48
CA GLY A 110 8.22 4.06 11.27
C GLY A 110 7.70 3.12 10.19
N GLU A 111 8.39 2.99 9.05
CA GLU A 111 8.03 2.03 8.00
C GLU A 111 8.12 0.57 8.49
N LEU A 112 9.17 0.21 9.24
CA LEU A 112 9.31 -1.13 9.83
C LEU A 112 8.17 -1.46 10.81
N GLN A 113 7.83 -0.51 11.68
CA GLN A 113 6.72 -0.66 12.62
C GLN A 113 5.38 -0.75 11.89
N PHE A 114 5.15 0.09 10.88
CA PHE A 114 3.96 0.04 10.04
C PHE A 114 3.75 -1.38 9.49
N TRP A 115 4.77 -1.97 8.86
CA TRP A 115 4.65 -3.32 8.30
C TRP A 115 4.42 -4.38 9.37
N LYS A 116 5.10 -4.29 10.52
CA LYS A 116 4.88 -5.22 11.64
C LYS A 116 3.43 -5.22 12.13
N HIS A 117 2.77 -4.06 12.14
CA HIS A 117 1.43 -3.90 12.69
C HIS A 117 0.30 -4.07 11.66
N GLN A 118 0.51 -3.63 10.42
CA GLN A 118 -0.57 -3.51 9.42
C GLN A 118 -0.63 -4.68 8.44
N ILE A 119 0.44 -5.48 8.30
CA ILE A 119 0.52 -6.49 7.24
C ILE A 119 -0.66 -7.48 7.24
N SER A 120 -1.09 -7.94 8.41
CA SER A 120 -2.20 -8.89 8.53
C SER A 120 -3.54 -8.27 8.14
N ALA A 121 -3.76 -7.00 8.49
CA ALA A 121 -4.99 -6.28 8.15
C ALA A 121 -5.09 -5.97 6.66
N LEU A 122 -3.94 -5.76 6.00
CA LEU A 122 -3.86 -5.49 4.56
C LEU A 122 -3.89 -6.76 3.70
N ASN A 123 -3.92 -7.95 4.29
CA ASN A 123 -3.81 -9.23 3.59
C ASN A 123 -5.14 -9.73 2.98
N LEU A 124 -5.80 -8.90 2.19
CA LEU A 124 -6.98 -9.29 1.45
C LEU A 124 -7.17 -8.38 0.25
N LYS A 125 -7.14 -8.96 -0.95
CA LYS A 125 -7.60 -8.29 -2.18
C LYS A 125 -8.86 -8.99 -2.66
N CYS A 126 -10.00 -8.33 -2.52
CA CYS A 126 -11.22 -8.80 -3.16
C CYS A 126 -11.27 -8.30 -4.60
N PHE A 127 -11.57 -9.21 -5.53
CA PHE A 127 -12.10 -8.82 -6.82
C PHE A 127 -13.51 -8.31 -6.56
N SER A 128 -13.68 -7.00 -6.48
CA SER A 128 -15.02 -6.46 -6.44
C SER A 128 -15.74 -6.91 -7.72
N GLU A 129 -16.99 -7.35 -7.59
CA GLU A 129 -17.93 -7.10 -8.68
C GLU A 129 -17.86 -5.60 -8.95
N TYR A 130 -17.65 -5.20 -10.20
CA TYR A 130 -17.66 -3.79 -10.57
C TYR A 130 -18.89 -3.11 -9.97
N LYS A 131 -18.70 -2.34 -8.90
CA LYS A 131 -19.76 -1.57 -8.27
C LYS A 131 -19.79 -0.21 -8.95
N VAL A 132 -20.91 0.12 -9.58
CA VAL A 132 -21.14 1.44 -10.15
C VAL A 132 -20.86 2.46 -9.05
N PRO A 133 -19.93 3.42 -9.25
CA PRO A 133 -19.57 4.37 -8.21
C PRO A 133 -20.80 5.16 -7.79
N SER A 134 -21.10 5.10 -6.51
CA SER A 134 -22.27 5.77 -5.92
C SER A 134 -22.07 7.26 -5.73
N ILE A 135 -20.81 7.72 -5.65
CA ILE A 135 -20.45 9.12 -5.43
C ILE A 135 -19.22 9.44 -6.29
N ILE A 136 -19.28 10.56 -6.99
CA ILE A 136 -18.14 11.12 -7.72
C ILE A 136 -17.66 12.35 -6.96
N VAL A 137 -16.37 12.37 -6.64
CA VAL A 137 -15.74 13.50 -5.93
C VAL A 137 -14.63 14.06 -6.81
N TYR A 138 -14.57 15.38 -6.89
CA TYR A 138 -13.50 16.13 -7.54
C TYR A 138 -12.73 16.88 -6.47
N SER A 139 -11.41 16.83 -6.48
CA SER A 139 -10.58 17.64 -5.60
C SER A 139 -9.45 18.31 -6.35
N ASP A 140 -9.00 19.42 -5.80
CA ASP A 140 -7.85 20.17 -6.30
C ASP A 140 -7.14 20.86 -5.12
N ALA A 141 -5.82 20.99 -5.21
CA ALA A 141 -4.99 21.67 -4.22
C ALA A 141 -4.02 22.67 -4.85
N SER A 142 -4.25 23.95 -4.57
CA SER A 142 -3.34 25.04 -4.92
C SER A 142 -2.23 25.24 -3.87
N SER A 143 -1.34 26.21 -4.12
CA SER A 143 -0.35 26.70 -3.15
C SER A 143 -0.96 27.41 -1.94
N PHE A 144 -2.24 27.77 -1.97
CA PHE A 144 -2.87 28.57 -0.92
C PHE A 144 -3.98 27.83 -0.16
N ALA A 145 -4.71 26.95 -0.85
CA ALA A 145 -5.87 26.24 -0.33
C ALA A 145 -6.12 24.94 -1.09
N CYS A 146 -6.96 24.08 -0.52
CA CYS A 146 -7.63 22.99 -1.24
C CYS A 146 -9.13 23.18 -1.28
N GLY A 147 -9.76 22.44 -2.20
CA GLY A 147 -11.19 22.20 -2.17
C GLY A 147 -11.56 20.84 -2.74
N ALA A 148 -12.79 20.42 -2.44
CA ALA A 148 -13.41 19.27 -3.05
C ALA A 148 -14.92 19.49 -3.25
N TYR A 149 -15.46 18.83 -4.26
CA TYR A 149 -16.84 18.98 -4.68
C TYR A 149 -17.45 17.63 -5.11
N SER A 150 -18.71 17.42 -4.77
CA SER A 150 -19.49 16.29 -5.27
C SER A 150 -20.94 16.68 -5.58
N CYS A 151 -21.39 16.39 -6.81
CA CYS A 151 -22.78 16.59 -7.21
C CYS A 151 -23.74 15.64 -6.47
N GLN A 152 -23.26 14.48 -6.05
CA GLN A 152 -24.05 13.41 -5.42
C GLN A 152 -24.19 13.58 -3.90
N LEU A 153 -23.55 14.59 -3.31
CA LEU A 153 -23.65 14.97 -1.91
C LEU A 153 -24.39 16.30 -1.76
N ASP A 154 -25.54 16.46 -2.41
CA ASP A 154 -26.35 17.69 -2.37
C ASP A 154 -25.55 18.95 -2.74
N ASN A 155 -24.61 18.83 -3.69
CA ASN A 155 -23.67 19.90 -4.08
C ASN A 155 -22.84 20.46 -2.91
N GLN A 156 -22.52 19.64 -1.92
CA GLN A 156 -21.62 20.07 -0.84
C GLN A 156 -20.21 20.35 -1.37
N ILE A 157 -19.63 21.41 -0.83
CA ILE A 157 -18.29 21.90 -1.14
C ILE A 157 -17.48 21.88 0.14
N PHE A 158 -16.31 21.26 0.07
CA PHE A 158 -15.27 21.38 1.08
C PHE A 158 -14.23 22.39 0.58
N HIS A 159 -13.76 23.26 1.46
CA HIS A 159 -12.60 24.12 1.19
C HIS A 159 -11.81 24.40 2.48
N LYS A 160 -10.49 24.48 2.37
CA LYS A 160 -9.61 24.83 3.49
C LYS A 160 -8.42 25.64 3.01
N MET A 161 -8.15 26.75 3.70
CA MET A 161 -6.91 27.52 3.54
C MET A 161 -5.76 26.81 4.26
N TRP A 162 -4.61 26.75 3.61
CA TRP A 162 -3.40 26.20 4.22
C TRP A 162 -2.83 27.14 5.27
N THR A 163 -2.35 26.56 6.36
CA THR A 163 -1.48 27.27 7.32
C THR A 163 -0.12 27.59 6.68
N GLY A 164 0.66 28.48 7.31
CA GLY A 164 1.97 28.89 6.80
C GLY A 164 2.89 27.70 6.47
N GLY A 165 3.01 26.74 7.39
CA GLY A 165 3.81 25.53 7.18
C GLY A 165 3.23 24.60 6.11
N GLU A 166 1.91 24.43 6.03
CA GLU A 166 1.28 23.57 5.03
C GLU A 166 1.48 24.10 3.59
N LYS A 167 1.57 25.42 3.42
CA LYS A 167 1.85 26.03 2.09
C LYS A 167 3.22 25.68 1.55
N GLU A 168 4.20 25.48 2.43
CA GLU A 168 5.59 25.15 2.08
C GLU A 168 5.76 23.68 1.70
N LEU A 169 4.76 22.84 2.00
CA LEU A 169 4.80 21.42 1.64
C LEU A 169 4.59 21.21 0.15
N SER A 170 5.09 20.06 -0.32
CA SER A 170 5.02 19.66 -1.73
C SER A 170 3.58 19.68 -2.27
N SER A 171 3.44 19.91 -3.58
CA SER A 171 2.12 19.83 -4.23
C SER A 171 1.46 18.47 -4.00
N THR A 172 2.21 17.36 -4.13
CA THR A 172 1.68 16.01 -3.86
C THR A 172 1.18 15.85 -2.44
N TRP A 173 1.86 16.42 -1.44
CA TRP A 173 1.36 16.40 -0.06
C TRP A 173 0.04 17.16 0.05
N ARG A 174 -0.05 18.35 -0.56
CA ARG A 174 -1.27 19.18 -0.51
C ARG A 174 -2.45 18.52 -1.20
N GLU A 175 -2.22 17.85 -2.32
CA GLU A 175 -3.23 17.06 -3.04
C GLU A 175 -3.74 15.88 -2.20
N LEU A 176 -2.84 15.06 -1.64
CA LEU A 176 -3.24 13.94 -0.77
C LEU A 176 -3.97 14.45 0.48
N LYS A 177 -3.53 15.57 1.06
CA LYS A 177 -4.19 16.19 2.21
C LYS A 177 -5.58 16.70 1.86
N ALA A 178 -5.79 17.22 0.64
CA ALA A 178 -7.11 17.60 0.16
C ALA A 178 -8.07 16.40 0.11
N ILE A 179 -7.57 15.25 -0.37
CA ILE A 179 -8.33 13.99 -0.39
C ILE A 179 -8.72 13.55 1.03
N GLU A 180 -7.74 13.46 1.92
CA GLU A 180 -7.95 13.06 3.33
C GLU A 180 -8.97 13.96 4.03
N LEU A 181 -8.79 15.29 3.97
CA LEU A 181 -9.68 16.23 4.65
C LEU A 181 -11.09 16.21 4.08
N CYS A 182 -11.23 16.01 2.77
CA CYS A 182 -12.54 15.87 2.14
C CYS A 182 -13.24 14.58 2.59
N ILE A 183 -12.52 13.46 2.69
CA ILE A 183 -13.06 12.19 3.20
C ILE A 183 -13.51 12.37 4.66
N ASP A 184 -12.69 13.01 5.49
CA ASP A 184 -13.02 13.28 6.90
C ASP A 184 -14.25 14.17 7.02
N THR A 185 -14.34 15.23 6.20
CA THR A 185 -15.47 16.17 6.21
C THR A 185 -16.79 15.49 5.85
N PHE A 186 -16.77 14.59 4.86
CA PHE A 186 -17.97 13.91 4.38
C PHE A 186 -18.14 12.49 4.91
N GLN A 187 -17.39 12.09 5.95
CA GLN A 187 -17.28 10.72 6.42
C GLN A 187 -18.66 10.04 6.63
N GLY A 188 -19.61 10.76 7.22
CA GLY A 188 -20.97 10.26 7.46
C GLY A 188 -21.74 9.92 6.19
N GLN A 189 -21.53 10.65 5.09
CA GLN A 189 -22.21 10.43 3.81
C GLN A 189 -21.45 9.47 2.89
N LEU A 190 -20.13 9.37 3.07
CA LEU A 190 -19.24 8.50 2.29
C LEU A 190 -19.18 7.07 2.85
N SER A 191 -19.53 6.87 4.13
CA SER A 191 -19.45 5.57 4.78
C SER A 191 -20.23 4.49 4.03
N GLY A 192 -19.56 3.37 3.74
CA GLY A 192 -20.14 2.23 3.02
C GLY A 192 -20.39 2.46 1.52
N LYS A 193 -20.02 3.63 0.97
CA LYS A 193 -20.22 3.98 -0.44
C LYS A 193 -18.97 3.70 -1.27
N VAL A 194 -19.18 3.45 -2.56
CA VAL A 194 -18.08 3.33 -3.53
C VAL A 194 -17.83 4.70 -4.15
N LEU A 195 -16.60 5.18 -4.01
CA LEU A 195 -16.16 6.49 -4.47
C LEU A 195 -15.42 6.37 -5.79
N LYS A 196 -15.69 7.30 -6.71
CA LYS A 196 -14.81 7.60 -7.83
C LYS A 196 -14.21 8.97 -7.60
N TRP A 197 -12.89 9.03 -7.51
CA TRP A 197 -12.16 10.26 -7.24
C TRP A 197 -11.51 10.81 -8.50
N PHE A 198 -11.69 12.10 -8.75
CA PHE A 198 -11.02 12.84 -9.82
C PHE A 198 -10.06 13.87 -9.21
N THR A 199 -8.81 13.78 -9.63
CA THR A 199 -7.72 14.71 -9.34
C THR A 199 -6.86 14.81 -10.61
N ASP A 200 -6.24 15.95 -10.85
CA ASP A 200 -5.27 16.14 -11.93
C ASP A 200 -3.85 15.67 -11.54
N SER A 201 -3.65 15.31 -10.27
CA SER A 201 -2.37 14.88 -9.72
C SER A 201 -2.07 13.40 -10.01
N GLN A 202 -1.24 13.16 -11.03
CA GLN A 202 -0.77 11.81 -11.39
C GLN A 202 -0.03 11.11 -10.24
N ASN A 203 0.67 11.87 -9.40
CA ASN A 203 1.34 11.33 -8.21
C ASN A 203 0.33 10.76 -7.22
N CYS A 204 -0.82 11.42 -7.04
CA CYS A 204 -1.87 10.92 -6.16
C CYS A 204 -2.50 9.65 -6.72
N VAL A 205 -2.73 9.58 -8.04
CA VAL A 205 -3.22 8.36 -8.70
C VAL A 205 -2.27 7.20 -8.43
N GLY A 206 -0.97 7.39 -8.64
CA GLY A 206 0.04 6.35 -8.36
C GLY A 206 0.14 5.91 -6.89
N ILE A 207 -0.40 6.70 -5.96
CA ILE A 207 -0.40 6.40 -4.51
C ILE A 207 -1.74 5.77 -4.09
N VAL A 208 -2.86 6.27 -4.60
CA VAL A 208 -4.22 5.98 -4.12
C VAL A 208 -4.93 4.93 -4.96
N GLU A 209 -4.52 4.67 -6.19
CA GLU A 209 -5.12 3.62 -7.02
C GLU A 209 -4.64 2.21 -6.58
N TRP A 210 -5.53 1.21 -6.54
CA TRP A 210 -5.30 -0.16 -6.03
C TRP A 210 -5.72 -1.26 -7.00
#